data_AF-A0A0F9HF80-F1
#
_entry.id   AF-A0A0F9HF80-F1
#
_cell.length_a   1.000
_cell.length_b   1.000
_cell.length_c   1.000
_cell.angle_alpha   90.00
_cell.angle_beta   90.00
_cell.angle_gamma   90.00
#
_symmetry.space_group_name_H-M   'P 1'
#
loop_
_entity.id
_entity.type
_entity.pdbx_description
1 polymer ?
#
loop_
_entity_poly.entity_id
_entity_poly.type
_entity_poly.pdbx_seq_one_letter_code
_entity_poly.pdbx_strand_id
1 'polypeptide(L)'
;MATLFNMTVFILQNQHDQFLDKSLQWVNHCGAKQLFKNSHRDIALNQLMELNAKDIQLRAKLVTCQLDAKGNPVLPIQQPAA
;
A
#
# COMPACT_ATOMS: atom_id res chain seq x y z
N MET A 1 -22.70 -5.27 1.43
CA MET A 1 -21.81 -6.16 2.20
C MET A 1 -20.66 -6.55 1.27
N ALA A 2 -19.47 -5.98 1.44
CA ALA A 2 -18.31 -6.39 0.63
C ALA A 2 -17.81 -7.72 1.19
N THR A 3 -17.87 -8.78 0.38
CA THR A 3 -17.27 -10.07 0.72
C THR A 3 -15.76 -9.90 0.77
N LEU A 4 -15.19 -9.97 1.97
CA LEU A 4 -13.75 -9.94 2.19
C LEU A 4 -13.21 -11.33 1.88
N PHE A 5 -12.26 -11.43 0.96
CA PHE A 5 -11.58 -12.68 0.67
C PHE A 5 -10.36 -12.81 1.60
N ASN A 6 -10.03 -14.03 2.02
CA ASN A 6 -8.84 -14.33 2.84
C ASN A 6 -7.50 -13.97 2.15
N MET A 7 -7.53 -13.31 1.00
CA MET A 7 -6.35 -12.82 0.29
C MET A 7 -5.90 -11.49 0.88
N THR A 8 -4.81 -11.57 1.63
CA THR A 8 -4.09 -10.42 2.15
C THR A 8 -3.09 -9.93 1.10
N VAL A 9 -3.01 -8.61 0.92
CA VAL A 9 -1.99 -7.95 0.11
C VAL A 9 -1.24 -6.92 0.94
N PHE A 10 -0.03 -6.63 0.50
CA PHE A 10 0.87 -5.67 1.10
C PHE A 10 1.06 -4.50 0.16
N ILE A 11 0.83 -3.30 0.67
CA ILE A 11 1.04 -2.02 -0.02
C ILE A 11 2.04 -1.17 0.76
N LEU A 12 2.52 -0.07 0.17
CA LEU A 12 3.44 0.86 0.82
C LEU A 12 2.77 2.23 0.99
N GLN A 13 2.98 2.84 2.16
CA GLN A 13 2.52 4.18 2.50
C GLN A 13 3.67 5.00 3.09
N ASN A 14 3.85 6.26 2.69
CA ASN A 14 4.87 7.14 3.25
C ASN A 14 4.38 7.95 4.48
N GLN A 15 5.27 8.78 5.05
CA GLN A 15 4.96 9.62 6.21
C GLN A 15 3.94 10.74 5.97
N HIS A 16 3.59 11.02 4.71
CA HIS A 16 2.58 12.00 4.32
C HIS A 16 1.25 11.33 3.95
N ASP A 17 1.06 10.10 4.39
CA ASP A 17 -0.11 9.25 4.09
C ASP A 17 -0.34 8.95 2.61
N GLN A 18 0.65 9.20 1.75
CA GLN A 18 0.58 8.88 0.33
C GLN A 18 0.91 7.41 0.10
N PHE A 19 0.29 6.83 -0.92
CA PHE A 19 0.52 5.45 -1.30
C PHE A 19 1.44 5.35 -2.50
N LEU A 20 2.15 4.23 -2.61
CA LEU A 20 2.99 3.95 -3.78
C LEU A 20 2.15 3.36 -4.92
N ASP A 21 2.26 3.92 -6.11
CA ASP A 21 1.68 3.36 -7.32
C ASP A 21 2.62 2.36 -8.03
N LYS A 22 2.14 1.71 -9.09
CA LYS A 22 2.93 0.74 -9.89
C LYS A 22 4.12 1.36 -10.64
N SER A 23 4.13 2.68 -10.81
CA SER A 23 5.22 3.46 -11.40
C SER A 23 6.22 3.95 -10.34
N LEU A 24 6.08 3.46 -9.10
CA LEU A 24 6.88 3.85 -7.94
C LEU A 24 6.79 5.34 -7.60
N GLN A 25 5.63 5.96 -7.86
CA GLN A 25 5.33 7.33 -7.49
C GLN A 25 4.43 7.39 -6.26
N TRP A 26 4.63 8.41 -5.42
CA TRP A 26 3.79 8.68 -4.26
C TRP A 26 2.54 9.46 -4.66
N VAL A 27 1.37 8.92 -4.36
CA VAL A 27 0.08 9.51 -4.75
C VAL A 27 -0.88 9.59 -3.56
N ASN A 28 -1.63 10.69 -3.45
CA ASN A 28 -2.60 10.89 -2.36
C ASN A 28 -3.82 9.97 -2.52
N HIS A 29 -4.28 9.80 -3.76
CA HIS A 29 -5.43 8.98 -4.11
C HIS A 29 -5.16 8.31 -5.45
N CYS A 30 -5.20 6.99 -5.50
CA CYS A 30 -5.30 6.29 -6.76
C CYS A 30 -6.25 5.10 -6.65
N GLY A 31 -6.82 4.72 -7.79
CA GLY A 31 -7.65 3.53 -7.85
C GLY A 31 -6.82 2.31 -7.42
N ALA A 32 -7.44 1.40 -6.68
CA ALA A 32 -6.79 0.22 -6.11
C ALA A 32 -6.09 -0.74 -7.11
N LYS A 33 -6.32 -0.54 -8.42
CA LYS A 33 -5.60 -1.20 -9.52
C LYS A 33 -4.26 -0.55 -9.88
N GLN A 34 -4.07 0.71 -9.54
CA GLN A 34 -2.88 1.52 -9.82
C GLN A 34 -1.86 1.45 -8.67
N LEU A 35 -2.29 1.06 -7.47
CA LEU A 35 -1.41 0.84 -6.32
C LEU A 35 -0.39 -0.27 -6.59
N PHE A 36 0.84 -0.05 -6.14
CA PHE A 36 1.78 -1.12 -5.88
C PHE A 36 1.18 -2.01 -4.78
N LYS A 37 1.05 -3.30 -5.09
CA LYS A 37 0.59 -4.31 -4.15
C LYS A 37 1.21 -5.65 -4.47
N ASN A 38 1.54 -6.42 -3.44
CA ASN A 38 2.03 -7.78 -3.60
C ASN A 38 1.36 -8.71 -2.59
N SER A 39 1.09 -9.96 -2.97
CA SER A 39 0.61 -11.00 -2.05
C SER A 39 1.72 -11.55 -1.14
N HIS A 40 2.98 -11.39 -1.55
CA HIS A 40 4.18 -11.86 -0.85
C HIS A 40 4.80 -10.70 -0.06
N ARG A 41 4.92 -10.91 1.25
CA ARG A 41 5.41 -9.88 2.19
C ARG A 41 6.86 -9.50 1.93
N ASP A 42 7.70 -10.48 1.62
CA ASP A 42 9.12 -10.34 1.32
C ASP A 42 9.37 -9.47 0.08
N ILE A 43 8.58 -9.64 -0.99
CA ILE A 43 8.70 -8.79 -2.18
C ILE A 43 8.39 -7.32 -1.85
N ALA A 44 7.33 -7.08 -1.06
CA ALA A 44 6.98 -5.73 -0.65
C ALA A 44 8.00 -5.11 0.32
N LEU A 45 8.64 -5.93 1.18
CA LEU A 45 9.75 -5.49 2.03
C LEU A 45 11.01 -5.14 1.24
N ASN A 46 11.34 -5.94 0.22
CA ASN A 46 12.45 -5.62 -0.68
C ASN A 46 12.22 -4.27 -1.36
N GLN A 47 11.00 -4.03 -1.86
CA GLN A 47 10.65 -2.74 -2.46
C GLN A 47 10.78 -1.58 -1.46
N LEU A 48 10.33 -1.77 -0.22
CA LEU A 48 10.45 -0.76 0.83
C LEU A 48 11.92 -0.44 1.13
N MET A 49 12.77 -1.47 1.24
CA MET A 49 14.19 -1.33 1.47
C MET A 49 14.86 -0.55 0.33
N GLU A 50 14.55 -0.86 -0.93
CA GLU A 50 15.08 -0.14 -2.09
C GLU A 50 14.69 1.35 -2.10
N LEU A 51 13.44 1.68 -1.72
CA LEU A 51 12.98 3.06 -1.66
C LEU A 51 13.69 3.85 -0.54
N ASN A 52 13.78 3.26 0.65
CA ASN A 52 14.47 3.89 1.78
C ASN A 52 15.99 4.02 1.56
N ALA A 53 16.59 3.14 0.74
CA ALA A 53 18.00 3.25 0.35
C ALA A 53 18.23 4.41 -0.64
N LYS A 54 17.25 4.72 -1.51
CA LYS A 54 17.31 5.85 -2.45
C LYS A 54 17.05 7.19 -1.79
N ASP A 55 16.16 7.22 -0.80
CA ASP A 55 15.85 8.40 0.00
C ASP A 55 15.86 8.04 1.48
N ILE A 56 16.94 8.39 2.17
CA ILE A 56 17.12 8.10 3.59
C ILE A 56 16.21 8.91 4.52
N GLN A 57 15.54 9.96 4.01
CA GLN A 57 14.55 10.74 4.77
C GLN A 57 13.13 10.17 4.61
N LEU A 58 12.91 9.29 3.64
CA LEU A 58 11.67 8.56 3.49
C LEU A 58 11.42 7.68 4.73
N ARG A 59 10.19 7.72 5.23
CA ARG A 59 9.70 6.91 6.35
C ARG A 59 8.48 6.14 5.91
N ALA A 60 8.65 5.34 4.87
CA ALA A 60 7.59 4.47 4.37
C ALA A 60 7.39 3.24 5.27
N LYS A 61 6.16 2.75 5.29
CA LYS A 61 5.73 1.58 6.05
C LYS A 61 4.98 0.61 5.15
N LEU A 62 5.07 -0.66 5.52
CA LEU A 62 4.28 -1.73 4.93
C LEU A 62 2.88 -1.71 5.55
N VAL A 63 1.85 -1.67 4.72
CA VAL A 63 0.45 -1.73 5.15
C VAL A 63 -0.17 -3.03 4.63
N THR A 64 -0.81 -3.77 5.54
CA THR A 64 -1.52 -5.01 5.24
C THR A 64 -2.98 -4.67 4.93
N CYS A 65 -3.46 -5.06 3.76
CA CYS A 65 -4.83 -4.82 3.31
C CYS A 65 -5.49 -6.13 2.88
N GLN A 66 -6.79 -6.25 3.15
CA GLN A 66 -7.59 -7.32 2.56
C GLN A 66 -8.04 -6.91 1.15
N LEU A 67 -8.30 -7.89 0.29
CA LEU A 67 -8.88 -7.63 -1.01
C LEU A 67 -10.42 -7.67 -0.95
N ASP A 68 -11.07 -6.75 -1.66
CA ASP A 68 -12.49 -6.84 -1.97
C ASP A 68 -12.76 -7.93 -3.03
N ALA A 69 -14.03 -8.18 -3.31
CA ALA A 69 -14.47 -9.13 -4.34
C ALA A 69 -14.00 -8.82 -5.78
N LYS A 70 -13.44 -7.63 -6.01
CA LYS A 70 -12.91 -7.18 -7.29
C LYS A 70 -11.37 -7.17 -7.32
N GLY A 71 -10.71 -7.68 -6.27
CA GLY A 71 -9.26 -7.74 -6.15
C GLY A 71 -8.61 -6.39 -5.81
N ASN A 72 -9.37 -5.44 -5.27
CA ASN A 72 -8.88 -4.14 -4.83
C ASN A 72 -8.53 -4.17 -3.34
N PRO A 73 -7.35 -3.68 -2.91
CA PRO A 73 -7.08 -3.44 -1.49
C PRO A 73 -8.16 -2.57 -0.87
N VAL A 74 -8.81 -3.10 0.16
CA VAL A 74 -9.63 -2.34 1.09
C VAL A 74 -8.65 -1.62 2.01
N LEU A 75 -8.43 -0.34 1.71
CA LEU A 75 -7.60 0.52 2.55
C LEU A 75 -8.31 0.67 3.90
N PRO A 76 -7.60 0.52 5.03
CA PRO A 76 -8.17 0.90 6.31
C PRO A 76 -8.59 2.36 6.20
N ILE A 77 -9.87 2.63 6.47
CA ILE A 77 -10.44 3.97 6.42
C ILE A 77 -9.56 4.84 7.33
N GLN A 78 -8.87 5.82 6.77
CA GLN A 78 -8.20 6.82 7.60
C GLN A 78 -9.31 7.54 8.35
N GLN A 79 -9.45 7.26 9.65
CA GLN A 79 -10.24 8.13 10.50
C GLN A 79 -9.62 9.52 10.35
N PRO A 80 -10.41 10.55 9.97
CA PRO A 80 -9.93 11.91 10.00
C PRO A 80 -9.41 12.18 11.43
N ALA A 81 -8.21 12.74 11.54
CA ALA A 81 -7.75 13.25 12.83
C ALA A 81 -8.82 14.21 13.37
N ALA A 82 -9.34 13.90 14.57
CA ALA A 82 -10.32 14.72 15.27
C ALA A 82 -9.74 16.05 15.72
#